data_AF-A0A2S9FH76-F1
#
_entry.id   AF-A0A2S9FH76-F1
#
_cell.length_a   1.000
_cell.length_b   1.000
_cell.length_c   1.000
_cell.angle_alpha   90.00
_cell.angle_beta   90.00
_cell.angle_gamma   90.00
#
_symmetry.space_group_name_H-M   'P 1'
#
loop_
_entity.id
_entity.type
_entity.pdbx_description
1 polymer ?
#
loop_
_entity_poly.entity_id
_entity_poly.type
_entity_poly.pdbx_seq_one_letter_code
_entity_poly.pdbx_strand_id
1 'polypeptide(L)'
;PGNRAGDMREVDEISAYESLLCRITPLDIAYLHVVIEPSRPAFAAVRTVWEGTLVLNTPRDTDTDFELLENLAEWGVIGAAAVGRAFLANPDLVHRLTSGAELNVPDASTFYAPGPAGYLDYPTLDELAIREPQSA
;
A
#
# COMPACT_ATOMS: atom_id res chain seq x y z
N PRO A 1 -12.93 4.11 1.67
CA PRO A 1 -13.73 5.00 2.54
C PRO A 1 -13.03 6.33 2.81
N GLY A 2 -13.75 7.45 2.65
CA GLY A 2 -13.30 8.82 2.89
C GLY A 2 -12.42 9.44 1.81
N ASN A 3 -12.16 8.72 0.71
CA ASN A 3 -11.34 9.21 -0.40
C ASN A 3 -12.09 10.31 -1.18
N ARG A 4 -11.40 11.39 -1.51
CA ARG A 4 -11.94 12.54 -2.28
C ARG A 4 -11.45 12.62 -3.72
N ALA A 5 -10.67 11.63 -4.18
CA ALA A 5 -10.16 11.60 -5.55
C ALA A 5 -11.32 11.67 -6.56
N GLY A 6 -11.14 12.46 -7.62
CA GLY A 6 -12.16 12.64 -8.66
C GLY A 6 -13.42 13.35 -8.17
N ASP A 7 -13.29 14.30 -7.23
CA ASP A 7 -14.41 15.05 -6.64
C ASP A 7 -15.44 14.18 -5.89
N MET A 8 -15.01 12.99 -5.45
CA MET A 8 -15.86 12.09 -4.67
C MET A 8 -16.24 12.72 -3.33
N ARG A 9 -17.54 12.66 -3.01
CA ARG A 9 -18.12 13.15 -1.75
C ARG A 9 -18.93 12.04 -1.11
N GLU A 10 -18.46 11.57 0.03
CA GLU A 10 -19.18 10.62 0.88
C GLU A 10 -19.76 11.38 2.07
N VAL A 11 -21.03 11.11 2.38
CA VAL A 11 -21.75 11.78 3.49
C VAL A 11 -21.61 10.97 4.77
N ASP A 12 -21.82 9.66 4.68
CA ASP A 12 -21.65 8.70 5.76
C ASP A 12 -20.79 7.55 5.25
N GLU A 13 -19.50 7.60 5.57
CA GLU A 13 -18.54 6.57 5.20
C GLU A 13 -18.95 5.22 5.84
N ILE A 14 -19.33 5.19 7.12
CA ILE A 14 -19.55 3.90 7.80
C ILE A 14 -20.76 3.18 7.20
N SER A 15 -21.93 3.83 7.17
CA SER A 15 -23.16 3.18 6.70
C SER A 15 -23.09 2.78 5.23
N ALA A 16 -22.40 3.58 4.40
CA ALA A 16 -22.24 3.29 2.97
C ALA A 16 -21.43 2.01 2.75
N TYR A 17 -20.28 1.87 3.43
CA TYR A 17 -19.45 0.68 3.26
C TYR A 17 -20.02 -0.54 3.97
N GLU A 18 -20.65 -0.42 5.14
CA GLU A 18 -21.37 -1.54 5.76
C GLU A 18 -22.46 -2.11 4.82
N SER A 19 -23.26 -1.21 4.21
CA SER A 19 -24.29 -1.61 3.26
C SER A 19 -23.71 -2.31 2.03
N LEU A 20 -22.61 -1.78 1.49
CA LEU A 20 -21.91 -2.38 0.34
C LEU A 20 -21.39 -3.78 0.71
N LEU A 21 -20.68 -3.89 1.83
CA LEU A 21 -20.05 -5.14 2.28
C LEU A 21 -21.09 -6.24 2.48
N CYS A 22 -22.19 -5.94 3.20
CA CYS A 22 -23.31 -6.86 3.37
C CYS A 22 -23.90 -7.34 2.03
N ARG A 23 -23.92 -6.47 1.01
CA ARG A 23 -24.46 -6.81 -0.32
C ARG A 23 -23.52 -7.70 -1.13
N ILE A 24 -22.21 -7.58 -0.95
CA ILE A 24 -21.21 -8.32 -1.72
C ILE A 24 -20.72 -9.60 -1.04
N THR A 25 -21.00 -9.80 0.26
CA THR A 25 -20.62 -11.03 0.99
C THR A 25 -21.02 -12.33 0.25
N PRO A 26 -22.23 -12.47 -0.31
CA PRO A 26 -22.62 -13.72 -0.99
C PRO A 26 -21.92 -13.96 -2.33
N LEU A 27 -21.13 -13.00 -2.84
CA LEU A 27 -20.43 -13.15 -4.12
C LEU A 27 -19.18 -14.02 -4.03
N ASP A 28 -18.71 -14.34 -2.83
CA ASP A 28 -17.51 -15.18 -2.59
C ASP A 28 -16.28 -14.69 -3.38
N ILE A 29 -16.03 -13.38 -3.31
CA ILE A 29 -14.90 -12.75 -4.01
C ILE A 29 -13.57 -13.08 -3.30
N ALA A 30 -12.49 -13.17 -4.08
CA ALA A 30 -11.18 -13.58 -3.59
C ALA A 30 -10.63 -12.67 -2.46
N TYR A 31 -10.82 -11.36 -2.56
CA TYR A 31 -10.39 -10.40 -1.54
C TYR A 31 -11.12 -9.06 -1.67
N LEU A 32 -11.09 -8.27 -0.60
CA LEU A 32 -11.44 -6.86 -0.58
C LEU A 32 -10.16 -6.03 -0.49
N HIS A 33 -9.95 -5.09 -1.40
CA HIS A 33 -8.81 -4.17 -1.36
C HIS A 33 -9.28 -2.75 -1.05
N VAL A 34 -8.80 -2.19 0.05
CA VAL A 34 -9.20 -0.86 0.54
C VAL A 34 -8.02 0.08 0.65
N VAL A 35 -8.23 1.33 0.24
CA VAL A 35 -7.33 2.45 0.54
C VAL A 35 -7.91 3.21 1.72
N ILE A 36 -7.29 3.07 2.90
CA ILE A 36 -7.76 3.67 4.16
C ILE A 36 -6.63 3.62 5.20
N GLU A 37 -6.54 4.61 6.07
CA GLU A 37 -5.68 4.50 7.26
C GLU A 37 -6.34 3.62 8.34
N PRO A 38 -5.61 2.67 8.95
CA PRO A 38 -6.14 1.83 10.03
C PRO A 38 -6.70 2.59 11.23
N SER A 39 -6.22 3.81 11.45
CA SER A 39 -6.68 4.72 12.52
C SER A 39 -8.10 5.25 12.32
N ARG A 40 -8.66 5.16 11.11
CA ARG A 40 -9.99 5.68 10.77
C ARG A 40 -11.09 4.77 11.30
N PRO A 41 -12.18 5.30 11.89
CA PRO A 41 -13.32 4.49 12.35
C PRO A 41 -13.92 3.59 11.28
N ALA A 42 -13.93 4.03 10.02
CA ALA A 42 -14.43 3.23 8.90
C ALA A 42 -13.60 1.95 8.64
N PHE A 43 -12.33 1.89 9.05
CA PHE A 43 -11.53 0.67 8.95
C PHE A 43 -12.06 -0.42 9.90
N ALA A 44 -12.40 -0.04 11.13
CA ALA A 44 -13.02 -0.95 12.10
C ALA A 44 -14.39 -1.46 11.60
N ALA A 45 -15.20 -0.60 10.97
CA ALA A 45 -16.47 -1.02 10.37
C ALA A 45 -16.25 -2.04 9.22
N VAL A 46 -15.31 -1.77 8.31
CA VAL A 46 -14.95 -2.70 7.24
C VAL A 46 -14.52 -4.05 7.79
N ARG A 47 -13.65 -4.05 8.81
CA ARG A 47 -13.13 -5.29 9.40
C ARG A 47 -14.17 -6.08 10.19
N THR A 48 -15.13 -5.38 10.80
CA THR A 48 -16.24 -6.01 11.53
C THR A 48 -17.19 -6.76 10.60
N VAL A 49 -17.44 -6.23 9.39
CA VAL A 49 -18.41 -6.82 8.45
C VAL A 49 -17.77 -7.82 7.49
N TRP A 50 -16.58 -7.52 6.98
CA TRP A 50 -15.93 -8.36 5.98
C TRP A 50 -15.20 -9.52 6.65
N GLU A 51 -15.60 -10.77 6.44
CA GLU A 51 -14.87 -11.92 7.04
C GLU A 51 -13.72 -12.43 6.15
N GLY A 52 -13.76 -12.14 4.84
CA GLY A 52 -12.78 -12.62 3.87
C GLY A 52 -11.42 -11.91 3.93
N THR A 53 -10.53 -12.27 2.99
CA THR A 53 -9.21 -11.67 2.85
C THR A 53 -9.32 -10.16 2.61
N LEU A 54 -8.61 -9.38 3.42
CA LEU A 54 -8.51 -7.93 3.29
C LEU A 54 -7.09 -7.54 2.85
N VAL A 55 -6.98 -6.83 1.74
CA VAL A 55 -5.74 -6.20 1.27
C VAL A 55 -5.80 -4.72 1.64
N LEU A 56 -4.86 -4.28 2.48
CA LEU A 56 -4.80 -2.89 2.94
C LEU A 56 -3.80 -2.08 2.11
N ASN A 57 -4.20 -0.88 1.72
CA ASN A 57 -3.35 0.14 1.11
C ASN A 57 -3.52 1.46 1.89
N THR A 58 -2.43 2.20 2.07
CA THR A 58 -2.46 3.50 2.76
C THR A 58 -2.66 4.65 1.76
N PRO A 59 -3.34 5.74 2.18
CA PRO A 59 -3.54 6.92 1.33
C PRO A 59 -2.24 7.52 0.77
N ARG A 60 -2.37 8.31 -0.30
CA ARG A 60 -1.24 8.88 -1.05
C ARG A 60 -0.40 9.84 -0.22
N ASP A 61 -0.99 10.49 0.76
CA ASP A 61 -0.41 11.48 1.65
C ASP A 61 0.13 10.88 2.96
N THR A 62 -0.03 9.58 3.16
CA THR A 62 0.48 8.85 4.33
C THR A 62 1.71 8.04 3.94
N ASP A 63 2.86 8.22 4.60
CA ASP A 63 4.01 7.36 4.33
C ASP A 63 3.72 5.90 4.68
N THR A 64 4.41 4.98 4.00
CA THR A 64 4.23 3.54 4.25
C THR A 64 4.97 3.16 5.53
N ASP A 65 4.21 2.90 6.59
CA ASP A 65 4.72 2.33 7.83
C ASP A 65 4.76 0.80 7.71
N PHE A 66 5.94 0.25 7.38
CA PHE A 66 6.11 -1.19 7.20
C PHE A 66 5.96 -1.98 8.49
N GLU A 67 6.34 -1.42 9.63
CA GLU A 67 6.21 -2.07 10.94
C GLU A 67 4.73 -2.21 11.31
N LEU A 68 3.93 -1.17 11.09
CA LEU A 68 2.47 -1.24 11.27
C LEU A 68 1.84 -2.31 10.35
N LEU A 69 2.23 -2.35 9.08
CA LEU A 69 1.68 -3.30 8.11
C LEU A 69 2.05 -4.75 8.46
N GLU A 70 3.28 -4.99 8.91
CA GLU A 70 3.74 -6.29 9.40
C GLU A 70 2.92 -6.73 10.62
N ASN A 71 2.79 -5.87 11.64
CA ASN A 71 1.98 -6.17 12.83
C ASN A 71 0.52 -6.49 12.48
N LEU A 72 -0.10 -5.72 11.57
CA LEU A 72 -1.49 -5.97 11.15
C LEU A 72 -1.64 -7.32 10.44
N ALA A 73 -0.63 -7.72 9.65
CA ALA A 73 -0.63 -9.02 8.98
C ALA A 73 -0.42 -10.17 9.98
N GLU A 74 0.52 -10.04 10.91
CA GLU A 74 0.78 -11.02 11.96
C GLU A 74 -0.44 -11.27 12.85
N TRP A 75 -1.18 -10.20 13.17
CA TRP A 75 -2.39 -10.29 13.99
C TRP A 75 -3.62 -10.78 13.21
N GLY A 76 -3.47 -11.05 11.90
CA GLY A 76 -4.55 -11.50 11.02
C GLY A 76 -5.60 -10.42 10.74
N VAL A 77 -5.30 -9.14 11.03
CA VAL A 77 -6.19 -8.01 10.74
C VAL A 77 -6.26 -7.78 9.23
N ILE A 78 -5.14 -7.96 8.53
CA ILE A 78 -5.08 -7.91 7.06
C ILE A 78 -4.48 -9.22 6.55
N GLY A 79 -4.89 -9.64 5.35
CA GLY A 79 -4.26 -10.78 4.67
C GLY A 79 -3.02 -10.40 3.87
N ALA A 80 -2.95 -9.14 3.40
CA ALA A 80 -1.79 -8.58 2.73
C ALA A 80 -1.80 -7.04 2.79
N ALA A 81 -0.64 -6.45 2.56
CA ALA A 81 -0.49 -5.02 2.32
C ALA A 81 -0.15 -4.76 0.85
N ALA A 82 -0.80 -3.77 0.23
CA ALA A 82 -0.46 -3.27 -1.09
C ALA A 82 0.37 -1.99 -0.95
N VAL A 83 1.57 -1.99 -1.52
CA VAL A 83 2.52 -0.88 -1.44
C VAL A 83 2.77 -0.32 -2.83
N GLY A 84 2.52 0.99 -3.00
CA GLY A 84 2.66 1.66 -4.30
C GLY A 84 3.98 2.40 -4.47
N ARG A 85 4.08 3.60 -3.87
CA ARG A 85 5.22 4.53 -4.06
C ARG A 85 6.57 3.93 -3.73
N ALA A 86 6.68 3.21 -2.60
CA ALA A 86 7.93 2.56 -2.24
C ALA A 86 8.32 1.48 -3.25
N PHE A 87 7.35 0.72 -3.77
CA PHE A 87 7.61 -0.32 -4.77
C PHE A 87 8.03 0.29 -6.12
N LEU A 88 7.45 1.43 -6.52
CA LEU A 88 7.88 2.16 -7.72
C LEU A 88 9.37 2.53 -7.66
N ALA A 89 9.82 3.05 -6.52
CA ALA A 89 11.22 3.45 -6.34
C ALA A 89 12.18 2.29 -6.02
N ASN A 90 11.66 1.13 -5.62
CA ASN A 90 12.44 0.00 -5.15
C ASN A 90 11.98 -1.28 -5.89
N PRO A 91 12.53 -1.57 -7.07
CA PRO A 91 12.17 -2.76 -7.83
C PRO A 91 12.43 -4.08 -7.06
N ASP A 92 13.34 -4.03 -6.09
CA ASP A 92 13.71 -5.09 -5.16
C ASP A 92 13.21 -4.85 -3.73
N LEU A 93 12.09 -4.12 -3.56
CA LEU A 93 11.55 -3.70 -2.25
C LEU A 93 11.53 -4.84 -1.21
N VAL A 94 11.04 -6.01 -1.61
CA VAL A 94 10.94 -7.17 -0.69
C VAL A 94 12.31 -7.55 -0.15
N HIS A 95 13.33 -7.61 -1.01
CA HIS A 95 14.69 -7.94 -0.58
C HIS A 95 15.23 -6.88 0.39
N ARG A 96 15.02 -5.59 0.10
CA ARG A 96 15.42 -4.49 1.00
C ARG A 96 14.77 -4.60 2.38
N LEU A 97 13.45 -4.82 2.43
CA LEU A 97 12.73 -4.99 3.69
C LEU A 97 13.25 -6.20 4.48
N THR A 98 13.42 -7.36 3.84
CA THR A 98 13.89 -8.58 4.53
C THR A 98 15.33 -8.51 5.04
N SER A 99 16.16 -7.65 4.44
CA SER A 99 17.56 -7.44 4.82
C SER A 99 17.79 -6.21 5.71
N GLY A 100 16.75 -5.40 5.94
CA GLY A 100 16.86 -4.12 6.62
C GLY A 100 17.67 -3.08 5.86
N ALA A 101 17.75 -3.20 4.53
CA ALA A 101 18.49 -2.26 3.69
C ALA A 101 17.73 -0.94 3.49
N GLU A 102 18.47 0.12 3.20
CA GLU A 102 17.91 1.44 2.91
C GLU A 102 17.04 1.40 1.65
N LEU A 103 15.92 2.14 1.66
CA LEU A 103 15.04 2.27 0.52
C LEU A 103 15.42 3.49 -0.32
N ASN A 104 15.35 3.34 -1.64
CA ASN A 104 15.37 4.46 -2.56
C ASN A 104 14.17 5.38 -2.26
N VAL A 105 14.40 6.69 -2.36
CA VAL A 105 13.36 7.70 -2.19
C VAL A 105 12.61 7.91 -3.52
N PRO A 106 11.27 7.79 -3.55
CA PRO A 106 10.49 8.07 -4.74
C PRO A 106 10.55 9.56 -5.12
N ASP A 107 10.61 9.84 -6.42
CA ASP A 107 10.56 11.19 -6.99
C ASP A 107 9.16 11.45 -7.53
N ALA A 108 8.37 12.23 -6.79
CA ALA A 108 6.99 12.52 -7.20
C ALA A 108 6.89 13.33 -8.51
N SER A 109 7.97 14.00 -8.93
CA SER A 109 7.97 14.78 -10.18
C SER A 109 7.97 13.90 -11.43
N THR A 110 8.36 12.63 -11.30
CA THR A 110 8.47 11.69 -12.41
C THR A 110 7.32 10.69 -12.51
N PHE A 111 6.44 10.58 -11.50
CA PHE A 111 5.36 9.58 -11.45
C PHE A 111 4.46 9.54 -12.69
N TYR A 112 4.27 10.68 -13.35
CA TYR A 112 3.47 10.81 -14.56
C TYR A 112 4.24 11.46 -15.71
N ALA A 113 5.57 11.49 -15.62
CA ALA A 113 6.44 12.02 -16.67
C ALA A 113 6.61 10.98 -17.80
N PRO A 114 6.81 11.43 -19.05
CA PRO A 114 7.12 10.52 -20.15
C PRO A 114 8.58 10.04 -20.08
N GLY A 115 8.82 8.84 -20.61
CA GLY A 115 10.16 8.27 -20.75
C GLY A 115 10.58 7.36 -19.59
N PRO A 116 11.86 6.94 -19.56
CA PRO A 116 12.33 5.93 -18.61
C PRO A 116 12.65 6.49 -17.20
N ALA A 117 12.81 7.81 -17.08
CA ALA A 117 13.24 8.46 -15.85
C ALA A 117 12.16 8.37 -14.75
N GLY A 118 12.52 7.87 -13.58
CA GLY A 118 11.60 7.56 -12.48
C GLY A 118 10.69 6.35 -12.75
N TYR A 119 11.02 5.52 -13.74
CA TYR A 119 10.23 4.33 -14.10
C TYR A 119 11.08 3.05 -14.13
N LEU A 120 12.18 3.06 -14.88
CA LEU A 120 13.07 1.88 -15.04
C LEU A 120 14.50 2.13 -14.55
N ASP A 121 14.78 3.30 -14.00
CA ASP A 121 16.14 3.75 -13.64
C ASP A 121 16.39 3.84 -12.13
N TYR A 122 15.42 3.45 -11.30
CA TYR A 122 15.66 3.20 -9.88
C TYR A 122 16.56 1.98 -9.69
N PRO A 123 17.73 2.13 -9.02
CA PRO A 123 18.70 1.05 -8.93
C PRO A 123 18.25 -0.03 -7.93
N THR A 124 18.56 -1.30 -8.23
CA THR A 124 18.51 -2.39 -7.23
C THR A 124 19.73 -2.34 -6.29
N LEU A 125 19.68 -3.08 -5.18
CA LEU A 125 20.84 -3.28 -4.31
C LEU A 125 22.04 -3.87 -5.06
N ASP A 126 21.79 -4.85 -5.95
CA ASP A 126 22.86 -5.49 -6.73
C ASP A 126 23.54 -4.49 -7.69
N GLU A 127 22.77 -3.60 -8.31
CA GLU A 127 23.31 -2.56 -9.19
C GLU A 127 24.12 -1.51 -8.43
N LEU A 128 23.72 -1.18 -7.19
CA LEU A 128 24.51 -0.30 -6.31
C LEU A 128 25.83 -0.95 -5.91
N ALA A 129 25.81 -2.24 -5.55
CA ALA A 129 27.01 -2.99 -5.17
C ALA A 129 28.03 -3.12 -6.33
N ILE A 130 27.56 -3.20 -7.58
CA ILE A 130 28.44 -3.21 -8.76
C ILE A 130 29.06 -1.83 -9.01
N ARG A 131 28.35 -0.75 -8.66
CA ARG A 131 28.77 0.64 -8.91
C ARG A 131 29.73 1.18 -7.87
N GLU A 132 29.78 0.61 -6.67
CA GLU A 132 30.83 0.86 -5.70
C GLU A 132 32.08 0.05 -6.08
N PRO A 133 33.14 0.64 -6.66
CA PRO A 133 34.42 -0.05 -6.69
C PRO A 133 34.85 -0.23 -5.24
N GLN A 134 35.40 -1.40 -4.91
CA GLN A 134 36.14 -1.61 -3.66
C GLN A 134 37.07 -0.42 -3.43
N SER A 135 36.66 0.47 -2.54
CA SER A 135 37.50 1.58 -2.08
C SER A 135 38.51 0.96 -1.12
N ALA A 136 39.59 0.43 -1.69
CA ALA A 136 40.79 -0.02 -1.02
C ALA A 136 41.91 1.01 -1.24
#